data_AF-A0A3D5XTJ8-F1
#
_entry.id   AF-A0A3D5XTJ8-F1
#
_cell.length_a   1.000
_cell.length_b   1.000
_cell.length_c   1.000
_cell.angle_alpha   90.00
_cell.angle_beta   90.00
_cell.angle_gamma   90.00
#
_symmetry.space_group_name_H-M   'P 1'
#
loop_
_entity.id
_entity.type
_entity.pdbx_description
1 polymer ?
#
loop_
_entity_poly.entity_id
_entity_poly.type
_entity_poly.pdbx_seq_one_letter_code
_entity_poly.pdbx_strand_id
1 'polypeptide(L)'
;MKKLIVNKHEHDYERSVVAFSQLIKPEEYKVKFVDTNYNLQEDETPVGNINFVEHFLGRIVKPDYYPEWTKSLWHRTIFHSESKKIFLDKGFFVKPADKNKRFKAVITKGSYSGSKKPPYMVSTLIDIDHSIGEWRLYVENGKIVFCGWYSELEIEDQKLDNKYINQVQSLIPNNWCGTVDVGFLKSGELVLIECNNPYACGWYGKIEQYEIYINWLISGYKYLTINKV
;
A
#
# COMPACT_ATOMS: atom_id res chain seq x y z
N MET A 1 -1.11 4.88 -26.04
CA MET A 1 0.25 4.83 -25.47
C MET A 1 0.22 5.46 -24.08
N LYS A 2 0.61 4.71 -23.05
CA LYS A 2 0.71 5.16 -21.65
C LYS A 2 2.04 5.88 -21.46
N LYS A 3 2.03 7.08 -20.88
CA LYS A 3 3.25 7.87 -20.64
C LYS A 3 3.59 7.86 -19.16
N LEU A 4 4.79 7.40 -18.83
CA LEU A 4 5.28 7.28 -17.46
C LEU A 4 6.51 8.15 -17.29
N ILE A 5 6.57 8.91 -16.20
CA ILE A 5 7.81 9.54 -15.76
C ILE A 5 8.32 8.81 -14.52
N VAL A 6 9.61 8.49 -14.52
CA VAL A 6 10.26 7.71 -13.47
C VAL A 6 11.35 8.55 -12.83
N ASN A 7 11.48 8.47 -11.51
CA ASN A 7 12.55 9.16 -10.78
C ASN A 7 13.92 8.70 -11.31
N LYS A 8 14.71 9.63 -11.85
CA LYS A 8 16.03 9.36 -12.43
C LYS A 8 17.06 8.90 -11.40
N HIS A 9 16.96 9.40 -10.17
CA HIS A 9 17.99 9.26 -9.14
C HIS A 9 17.80 8.03 -8.25
N GLU A 10 16.67 7.35 -8.37
CA GLU A 10 16.39 6.18 -7.55
C GLU A 10 16.54 4.88 -8.32
N HIS A 11 17.16 3.91 -7.65
CA HIS A 11 17.24 2.53 -8.09
C HIS A 11 16.33 1.72 -7.19
N ASP A 12 15.09 1.55 -7.60
CA ASP A 12 14.11 0.71 -6.94
C ASP A 12 13.55 -0.35 -7.90
N TYR A 13 12.80 -1.30 -7.33
CA TYR A 13 12.21 -2.39 -8.10
C TYR A 13 11.20 -1.86 -9.11
N GLU A 14 10.44 -0.84 -8.72
CA GLU A 14 9.44 -0.13 -9.51
C GLU A 14 10.04 0.44 -10.80
N ARG A 15 11.20 1.09 -10.70
CA ARG A 15 11.98 1.53 -11.86
C ARG A 15 12.34 0.37 -12.80
N SER A 16 12.74 -0.78 -12.25
CA SER A 16 13.09 -1.96 -13.06
C SER A 16 11.88 -2.48 -13.82
N VAL A 17 10.71 -2.55 -13.19
CA VAL A 17 9.45 -2.99 -13.82
C VAL A 17 9.04 -2.03 -14.95
N VAL A 18 9.13 -0.72 -14.73
CA VAL A 18 8.77 0.28 -15.75
C VAL A 18 9.80 0.33 -16.89
N ALA A 19 11.09 0.17 -16.60
CA ALA A 19 12.11 0.05 -17.64
C ALA A 19 11.89 -1.21 -18.49
N PHE A 20 11.54 -2.33 -17.84
CA PHE A 20 11.21 -3.59 -18.52
C PHE A 20 10.01 -3.44 -19.45
N SER A 21 8.93 -2.77 -19.04
CA SER A 21 7.74 -2.61 -19.89
C SER A 21 8.03 -1.86 -21.21
N GLN A 22 8.90 -0.84 -21.17
CA GLN A 22 9.32 -0.11 -22.39
C GLN A 22 10.10 -1.01 -23.34
N LEU A 23 10.94 -1.92 -22.81
CA LEU A 23 11.74 -2.84 -23.61
C LEU A 23 10.87 -3.91 -24.28
N ILE A 24 9.85 -4.40 -23.57
CA ILE A 24 8.98 -5.48 -24.06
C ILE A 24 7.86 -4.96 -24.97
N LYS A 25 7.31 -3.77 -24.68
CA LYS A 25 6.17 -3.18 -25.42
C LYS A 25 6.35 -1.67 -25.69
N PRO A 26 7.33 -1.27 -26.52
CA PRO A 26 7.64 0.13 -26.79
C PRO A 26 6.50 0.92 -27.46
N GLU A 27 5.57 0.25 -28.13
CA GLU A 27 4.36 0.83 -28.74
C GLU A 27 3.26 1.16 -27.72
N GLU A 28 3.21 0.44 -26.60
CA GLU A 28 2.23 0.66 -25.54
C GLU A 28 2.71 1.67 -24.50
N TYR A 29 4.02 1.68 -24.19
CA TYR A 29 4.60 2.48 -23.11
C TYR A 29 5.61 3.49 -23.64
N LYS A 30 5.59 4.70 -23.05
CA LYS A 30 6.61 5.72 -23.22
C LYS A 30 7.13 6.15 -21.85
N VAL A 31 8.37 5.78 -21.54
CA VAL A 31 9.02 6.03 -20.25
C VAL A 31 10.06 7.14 -20.38
N LYS A 32 10.04 8.10 -19.45
CA LYS A 32 11.08 9.13 -19.30
C LYS A 32 11.66 9.07 -17.89
N PHE A 33 12.97 9.18 -17.78
CA PHE A 33 13.65 9.35 -16.51
C PHE A 33 13.84 10.84 -16.24
N VAL A 34 13.26 11.34 -15.15
CA VAL A 34 13.21 12.78 -14.86
C VAL A 34 13.48 13.08 -13.39
N ASP A 35 13.77 14.35 -13.12
CA ASP A 35 13.93 14.91 -11.78
C ASP A 35 12.66 15.67 -11.38
N THR A 36 12.58 16.13 -10.13
CA THR A 36 11.42 16.90 -9.62
C THR A 36 11.25 18.27 -10.26
N ASN A 37 12.25 18.80 -10.96
CA ASN A 37 12.10 20.05 -11.73
C ASN A 37 11.36 19.88 -13.08
N TYR A 38 10.98 18.65 -13.43
CA TYR A 38 10.28 18.35 -14.66
C TYR A 38 8.85 18.93 -14.68
N ASN A 39 8.43 19.47 -15.81
CA ASN A 39 7.06 19.97 -15.99
C ASN A 39 6.13 18.82 -16.40
N LEU A 40 5.41 18.24 -15.43
CA LEU A 40 4.49 17.13 -15.64
C LEU A 40 3.41 17.49 -16.66
N GLN A 41 3.23 16.64 -17.68
CA GLN A 41 2.13 16.77 -18.63
C GLN A 41 0.88 16.06 -18.11
N GLU A 42 -0.30 16.53 -18.50
CA GLU A 42 -1.60 16.02 -18.00
C GLU A 42 -1.80 14.51 -18.24
N ASP A 43 -1.22 13.96 -19.31
CA ASP A 43 -1.34 12.55 -19.66
C ASP A 43 -0.17 11.67 -19.19
N GLU A 44 0.71 12.21 -18.33
CA GLU A 44 1.84 11.51 -17.75
C GLU A 44 1.54 11.05 -16.31
N THR A 45 2.01 9.85 -15.95
CA THR A 45 1.91 9.31 -14.58
C THR A 45 3.30 9.25 -13.94
N PRO A 46 3.51 9.88 -12.78
CA PRO A 46 4.74 9.72 -12.02
C PRO A 46 4.80 8.37 -11.32
N VAL A 47 5.95 7.70 -11.44
CA VAL A 47 6.27 6.43 -10.79
C VAL A 47 7.62 6.55 -10.07
N GLY A 48 7.68 6.14 -8.81
CA GLY A 48 8.88 6.17 -7.99
C GLY A 48 8.53 6.16 -6.52
N ASN A 49 9.45 6.64 -5.68
CA ASN A 49 9.18 6.71 -4.24
C ASN A 49 8.01 7.66 -3.88
N ILE A 50 7.61 7.58 -2.62
CA ILE A 50 6.58 8.43 -2.00
C ILE A 50 6.84 9.92 -2.25
N ASN A 51 8.08 10.39 -2.05
CA ASN A 51 8.38 11.83 -2.17
C ASN A 51 8.26 12.35 -3.61
N PHE A 52 8.61 11.53 -4.60
CA PHE A 52 8.53 11.86 -6.02
C PHE A 52 7.07 11.96 -6.46
N VAL A 53 6.25 10.98 -6.10
CA VAL A 53 4.82 11.01 -6.43
C VAL A 53 4.10 12.14 -5.69
N GLU A 54 4.35 12.32 -4.39
CA GLU A 54 3.75 13.42 -3.60
C GLU A 54 4.17 14.81 -4.10
N HIS A 55 5.40 14.96 -4.60
CA HIS A 55 5.86 16.20 -5.24
C HIS A 55 4.97 16.56 -6.43
N PHE A 56 4.72 15.61 -7.34
CA PHE A 56 3.86 15.82 -8.50
C PHE A 56 2.36 15.89 -8.17
N LEU A 57 1.91 15.29 -7.06
CA LEU A 57 0.56 15.51 -6.53
C LEU A 57 0.39 16.91 -5.91
N GLY A 58 1.49 17.61 -5.62
CA GLY A 58 1.51 18.91 -4.94
C GLY A 58 1.12 18.84 -3.47
N ARG A 59 1.09 17.65 -2.86
CA ARG A 59 0.66 17.45 -1.47
C ARG A 59 1.14 16.12 -0.89
N ILE A 60 1.19 16.06 0.45
CA ILE A 60 1.37 14.81 1.20
C ILE A 60 0.00 14.13 1.32
N VAL A 61 -0.07 12.85 0.95
CA VAL A 61 -1.28 12.04 1.16
C VAL A 61 -1.15 11.36 2.52
N LYS A 62 -2.12 11.60 3.41
CA LYS A 62 -2.09 10.95 4.72
C LYS A 62 -2.41 9.46 4.57
N PRO A 63 -1.74 8.58 5.32
CA PRO A 63 -2.10 7.17 5.33
C PRO A 63 -3.46 6.97 6.03
N ASP A 64 -4.36 6.25 5.39
CA ASP A 64 -5.54 5.66 6.02
C ASP A 64 -5.36 4.14 6.08
N TYR A 65 -4.68 3.67 7.13
CA TYR A 65 -4.39 2.24 7.32
C TYR A 65 -5.61 1.41 7.68
N TYR A 66 -6.67 2.05 8.20
CA TYR A 66 -7.86 1.39 8.72
C TYR A 66 -9.12 2.16 8.27
N PRO A 67 -9.43 2.21 6.96
CA PRO A 67 -10.63 2.89 6.49
C PRO A 67 -11.89 2.26 7.08
N GLU A 68 -12.92 3.05 7.39
CA GLU A 68 -14.12 2.56 8.11
C GLU A 68 -14.83 1.38 7.41
N TRP A 69 -14.78 1.30 6.07
CA TRP A 69 -15.35 0.20 5.30
C TRP A 69 -14.66 -1.16 5.55
N THR A 70 -13.48 -1.16 6.19
CA THR A 70 -12.75 -2.39 6.61
C THR A 70 -13.09 -2.83 8.04
N LYS A 71 -13.95 -2.11 8.76
CA LYS A 71 -14.16 -2.31 10.21
C LYS A 71 -14.56 -3.71 10.63
N SER A 72 -15.32 -4.42 9.80
CA SER A 72 -15.69 -5.83 10.04
C SER A 72 -14.49 -6.78 10.02
N LEU A 73 -13.33 -6.35 9.53
CA LEU A 73 -12.09 -7.11 9.46
C LEU A 73 -11.04 -6.66 10.47
N TRP A 74 -11.29 -5.69 11.35
CA TRP A 74 -10.20 -5.15 12.20
C TRP A 74 -9.70 -6.13 13.27
N HIS A 75 -10.63 -6.79 13.96
CA HIS A 75 -10.39 -7.62 15.15
C HIS A 75 -9.50 -6.96 16.22
N ARG A 76 -9.37 -5.63 16.19
CA ARG A 76 -8.48 -4.85 17.04
C ARG A 76 -9.09 -3.48 17.31
N THR A 77 -8.65 -2.84 18.39
CA THR A 77 -8.98 -1.43 18.64
C THR A 77 -7.99 -0.55 17.91
N ILE A 78 -8.48 0.46 17.19
CA ILE A 78 -7.69 1.44 16.43
C ILE A 78 -8.07 2.85 16.88
N PHE A 79 -7.09 3.72 17.08
CA PHE A 79 -7.31 5.12 17.42
C PHE A 79 -6.13 6.02 17.04
N HIS A 80 -6.42 7.32 16.87
CA HIS A 80 -5.41 8.35 16.65
C HIS A 80 -4.89 8.91 17.98
N SER A 81 -3.60 9.22 18.04
CA SER A 81 -2.99 9.86 19.22
C SER A 81 -2.06 11.00 18.84
N GLU A 82 -2.28 12.16 19.47
CA GLU A 82 -1.40 13.33 19.44
C GLU A 82 -0.41 13.35 20.60
N SER A 83 -0.51 12.38 21.52
CA SER A 83 0.37 12.33 22.69
C SER A 83 1.68 11.64 22.36
N LYS A 84 2.81 12.27 22.73
CA LYS A 84 4.13 11.62 22.69
C LYS A 84 4.24 10.40 23.60
N LYS A 85 3.38 10.32 24.63
CA LYS A 85 3.35 9.22 25.60
C LYS A 85 2.01 8.51 25.54
N ILE A 86 2.04 7.21 25.27
CA ILE A 86 0.84 6.36 25.23
C ILE A 86 1.05 5.23 26.22
N PHE A 87 0.02 4.94 27.02
CA PHE A 87 0.00 3.85 27.98
C PHE A 87 -1.28 3.04 27.75
N LEU A 88 -1.13 1.71 27.61
CA LEU A 88 -2.23 0.76 27.50
C LEU A 88 -1.87 -0.50 28.31
N ASP A 89 -2.88 -1.26 28.74
CA ASP A 89 -2.67 -2.47 29.57
C ASP A 89 -1.94 -3.60 28.82
N LYS A 90 -1.98 -3.58 27.48
CA LYS A 90 -1.40 -4.59 26.60
C LYS A 90 -0.51 -3.94 25.55
N GLY A 91 0.32 -4.76 24.89
CA GLY A 91 1.11 -4.32 23.73
C GLY A 91 0.24 -3.78 22.59
N PHE A 92 0.81 -2.86 21.80
CA PHE A 92 0.16 -2.24 20.66
C PHE A 92 1.17 -1.87 19.56
N PHE A 93 0.66 -1.64 18.35
CA PHE A 93 1.40 -1.04 17.24
C PHE A 93 1.28 0.48 17.24
N VAL A 94 2.37 1.16 16.89
CA VAL A 94 2.41 2.62 16.63
C VAL A 94 2.90 2.85 15.20
N LYS A 95 2.11 3.55 14.39
CA LYS A 95 2.40 3.94 13.00
C LYS A 95 2.27 5.46 12.84
N PRO A 96 2.94 6.10 11.86
CA PRO A 96 2.75 7.52 11.58
C PRO A 96 1.36 7.78 10.97
N ALA A 97 0.60 8.76 11.45
CA ALA A 97 -0.72 9.09 10.88
C ALA A 97 -0.70 10.28 9.90
N ASP A 98 0.45 10.95 9.75
CA ASP A 98 0.61 12.16 8.96
C ASP A 98 1.28 11.94 7.60
N LYS A 99 2.15 10.93 7.50
CA LYS A 99 2.93 10.67 6.27
C LYS A 99 3.28 9.19 6.13
N ASN A 100 3.07 8.66 4.94
CA ASN A 100 3.46 7.30 4.57
C ASN A 100 4.95 7.06 4.85
N LYS A 101 5.26 5.93 5.52
CA LYS A 101 6.63 5.47 5.82
C LYS A 101 7.54 6.49 6.52
N ARG A 102 7.01 7.47 7.25
CA ARG A 102 7.82 8.42 8.05
C ARG A 102 8.70 7.70 9.09
N PHE A 103 8.23 6.58 9.62
CA PHE A 103 9.02 5.65 10.42
C PHE A 103 8.44 4.23 10.33
N LYS A 104 9.27 3.22 10.59
CA LYS A 104 8.85 1.82 10.70
C LYS A 104 7.93 1.63 11.91
N ALA A 105 6.85 0.89 11.74
CA ALA A 105 5.90 0.58 12.82
C ALA A 105 6.63 0.02 14.05
N VAL A 106 6.18 0.41 15.25
CA VAL A 106 6.79 -0.03 16.52
C VAL A 106 5.78 -0.89 17.29
N ILE A 107 6.20 -2.08 17.70
CA ILE A 107 5.46 -2.92 18.65
C ILE A 107 5.90 -2.56 20.07
N THR A 108 4.95 -2.36 20.96
CA THR A 108 5.19 -1.97 22.36
C THR A 108 4.81 -3.09 23.33
N LYS A 109 5.26 -2.95 24.58
CA LYS A 109 4.86 -3.80 25.72
C LYS A 109 3.98 -3.03 26.72
N GLY A 110 3.01 -2.24 26.23
CA GLY A 110 2.07 -1.48 27.06
C GLY A 110 2.40 0.01 27.26
N SER A 111 3.56 0.47 26.82
CA SER A 111 3.87 1.91 26.81
C SER A 111 4.70 2.32 25.62
N TYR A 112 4.49 3.54 25.13
CA TYR A 112 5.30 4.19 24.11
C TYR A 112 5.75 5.57 24.57
N SER A 113 7.05 5.83 24.51
CA SER A 113 7.65 7.15 24.73
C SER A 113 8.86 7.36 23.80
N GLY A 114 8.73 6.89 22.55
CA GLY A 114 9.81 6.90 21.58
C GLY A 114 10.23 8.29 21.10
N SER A 115 11.30 8.34 20.32
CA SER A 115 11.84 9.58 19.74
C SER A 115 11.03 10.11 18.55
N LYS A 116 10.15 9.28 17.96
CA LYS A 116 9.25 9.73 16.89
C LYS A 116 8.24 10.71 17.48
N LYS A 117 7.71 11.59 16.62
CA LYS A 117 6.76 12.62 17.01
C LYS A 117 5.35 12.25 16.52
N PRO A 118 4.28 12.59 17.26
CA PRO A 118 2.91 12.47 16.80
C PRO A 118 2.67 13.31 15.52
N PRO A 119 1.57 13.07 14.79
CA PRO A 119 0.45 12.18 15.13
C PRO A 119 0.74 10.70 14.86
N TYR A 120 0.05 9.84 15.61
CA TYR A 120 0.14 8.39 15.51
C TYR A 120 -1.19 7.75 15.17
N MET A 121 -1.13 6.68 14.39
CA MET A 121 -2.15 5.65 14.32
C MET A 121 -1.75 4.52 15.27
N VAL A 122 -2.60 4.20 16.23
CA VAL A 122 -2.35 3.17 17.25
C VAL A 122 -3.34 2.04 17.05
N SER A 123 -2.86 0.79 17.12
CA SER A 123 -3.74 -0.38 17.09
C SER A 123 -3.32 -1.45 18.10
N THR A 124 -4.27 -2.09 18.78
CA THR A 124 -3.95 -3.23 19.66
C THR A 124 -3.37 -4.39 18.85
N LEU A 125 -2.53 -5.22 19.50
CA LEU A 125 -2.03 -6.44 18.88
C LEU A 125 -3.14 -7.48 18.71
N ILE A 126 -3.02 -8.29 17.66
CA ILE A 126 -3.84 -9.46 17.40
C ILE A 126 -2.92 -10.65 17.13
N ASP A 127 -3.40 -11.86 17.40
CA ASP A 127 -2.65 -13.10 17.23
C ASP A 127 -2.88 -13.65 15.81
N ILE A 128 -2.02 -13.23 14.88
CA ILE A 128 -2.05 -13.67 13.48
C ILE A 128 -1.34 -15.02 13.37
N ASP A 129 -1.93 -15.93 12.61
CA ASP A 129 -1.30 -17.18 12.21
C ASP A 129 -0.28 -16.91 11.08
N HIS A 130 0.97 -16.68 11.50
CA HIS A 130 2.07 -16.46 10.59
C HIS A 130 2.39 -17.66 9.68
N SER A 131 1.85 -18.86 9.94
CA SER A 131 2.07 -20.02 9.06
C SER A 131 1.31 -19.91 7.73
N ILE A 132 0.20 -19.15 7.70
CA ILE A 132 -0.60 -18.91 6.49
C ILE A 132 -0.10 -17.66 5.75
N GLY A 133 0.70 -16.82 6.43
CA GLY A 133 1.29 -15.60 5.88
C GLY A 133 0.30 -14.43 5.76
N GLU A 134 0.80 -13.33 5.21
CA GLU A 134 0.02 -12.13 4.91
C GLU A 134 -0.23 -12.06 3.40
N TRP A 135 -1.36 -11.50 3.00
CA TRP A 135 -1.78 -11.40 1.61
C TRP A 135 -2.06 -9.95 1.26
N ARG A 136 -1.47 -9.47 0.17
CA ARG A 136 -1.70 -8.12 -0.36
C ARG A 136 -2.61 -8.20 -1.58
N LEU A 137 -3.78 -7.60 -1.46
CA LEU A 137 -4.77 -7.48 -2.53
C LEU A 137 -4.59 -6.11 -3.18
N TYR A 138 -4.22 -6.08 -4.46
CA TYR A 138 -4.12 -4.84 -5.23
C TYR A 138 -5.48 -4.51 -5.83
N VAL A 139 -5.94 -3.29 -5.60
CA VAL A 139 -7.28 -2.86 -5.97
C VAL A 139 -7.23 -1.70 -6.95
N GLU A 140 -7.95 -1.85 -8.05
CA GLU A 140 -8.16 -0.84 -9.08
C GLU A 140 -9.66 -0.57 -9.25
N ASN A 141 -10.07 0.69 -9.05
CA ASN A 141 -11.46 1.14 -9.21
C ASN A 141 -12.48 0.27 -8.47
N GLY A 142 -12.12 -0.14 -7.25
CA GLY A 142 -12.93 -0.99 -6.40
C GLY A 142 -12.85 -2.48 -6.73
N LYS A 143 -12.01 -2.94 -7.68
CA LYS A 143 -11.84 -4.34 -8.06
C LYS A 143 -10.47 -4.87 -7.70
N ILE A 144 -10.39 -6.06 -7.12
CA ILE A 144 -9.13 -6.76 -6.87
C ILE A 144 -8.58 -7.24 -8.21
N VAL A 145 -7.40 -6.74 -8.59
CA VAL A 145 -6.71 -7.07 -9.85
C VAL A 145 -5.54 -8.02 -9.66
N PHE A 146 -5.02 -8.12 -8.43
CA PHE A 146 -3.96 -9.06 -8.07
C PHE A 146 -3.99 -9.41 -6.59
N CYS A 147 -3.53 -10.62 -6.25
CA CYS A 147 -3.35 -11.09 -4.89
C CYS A 147 -1.93 -11.65 -4.75
N GLY A 148 -1.09 -10.99 -3.97
CA GLY A 148 0.28 -11.40 -3.69
C GLY A 148 0.41 -11.98 -2.29
N TRP A 149 1.07 -13.12 -2.16
CA TRP A 149 1.40 -13.71 -0.86
C TRP A 149 2.72 -13.13 -0.35
N TYR A 150 2.72 -12.64 0.88
CA TYR A 150 3.91 -12.26 1.61
C TYR A 150 4.23 -13.34 2.63
N SER A 151 5.36 -14.01 2.40
CA SER A 151 5.92 -14.99 3.31
C SER A 151 7.44 -14.92 3.25
N GLU A 152 8.09 -15.15 4.38
CA GLU A 152 9.53 -15.43 4.42
C GLU A 152 9.84 -16.84 3.89
N LEU A 153 8.80 -17.66 3.65
CA LEU A 153 8.90 -18.99 3.09
C LEU A 153 8.79 -18.93 1.57
N GLU A 154 9.80 -19.44 0.86
CA GLU A 154 9.80 -19.59 -0.60
C GLU A 154 8.90 -20.75 -1.04
N ILE A 155 7.58 -20.61 -0.85
CA ILE A 155 6.60 -21.57 -1.36
C ILE A 155 5.97 -21.00 -2.62
N GLU A 156 6.23 -21.64 -3.76
CA GLU A 156 5.63 -21.26 -5.03
C GLU A 156 4.11 -21.53 -5.05
N ASP A 157 3.39 -20.76 -5.87
CA ASP A 157 1.99 -20.99 -6.25
C ASP A 157 0.92 -20.95 -5.14
N GLN A 158 1.22 -20.29 -4.01
CA GLN A 158 0.20 -19.98 -3.01
C GLN A 158 -0.91 -19.10 -3.60
N LYS A 159 -2.17 -19.49 -3.37
CA LYS A 159 -3.35 -18.72 -3.77
C LYS A 159 -4.30 -18.54 -2.59
N LEU A 160 -4.75 -17.32 -2.38
CA LEU A 160 -5.82 -17.03 -1.46
C LEU A 160 -7.12 -17.62 -2.01
N ASP A 161 -7.86 -18.34 -1.16
CA ASP A 161 -9.16 -18.91 -1.53
C ASP A 161 -10.11 -17.79 -2.02
N ASN A 162 -10.78 -18.04 -3.15
CA ASN A 162 -11.75 -17.14 -3.77
C ASN A 162 -12.83 -16.66 -2.80
N LYS A 163 -13.21 -17.47 -1.80
CA LYS A 163 -14.20 -17.03 -0.79
C LYS A 163 -13.70 -15.82 0.01
N TYR A 164 -12.41 -15.76 0.34
CA TYR A 164 -11.82 -14.64 1.08
C TYR A 164 -11.58 -13.44 0.17
N ILE A 165 -11.19 -13.68 -1.08
CA ILE A 165 -11.13 -12.62 -2.11
C ILE A 165 -12.50 -11.97 -2.26
N ASN A 166 -13.57 -12.77 -2.39
CA ASN A 166 -14.94 -12.28 -2.52
C ASN A 166 -15.42 -11.54 -1.26
N GLN A 167 -15.07 -12.04 -0.07
CA GLN A 167 -15.36 -11.37 1.20
C GLN A 167 -14.76 -9.96 1.22
N VAL A 168 -13.47 -9.81 0.94
CA VAL A 168 -12.83 -8.49 0.88
C VAL A 168 -13.41 -7.64 -0.25
N GLN A 169 -13.59 -8.22 -1.44
CA GLN A 169 -14.15 -7.55 -2.62
C GLN A 169 -15.52 -6.91 -2.34
N SER A 170 -16.36 -7.54 -1.54
CA SER A 170 -17.68 -7.03 -1.18
C SER A 170 -17.66 -5.79 -0.27
N LEU A 171 -16.53 -5.52 0.40
CA LEU A 171 -16.37 -4.37 1.32
C LEU A 171 -15.76 -3.15 0.63
N ILE A 172 -15.03 -3.37 -0.46
CA ILE A 172 -14.26 -2.32 -1.13
C ILE A 172 -15.22 -1.31 -1.79
N PRO A 173 -15.08 0.00 -1.50
CA PRO A 173 -15.88 1.01 -2.17
C PRO A 173 -15.61 1.05 -3.68
N ASN A 174 -16.67 1.33 -4.44
CA ASN A 174 -16.53 1.62 -5.86
C ASN A 174 -15.53 2.77 -6.07
N ASN A 175 -14.69 2.65 -7.09
CA ASN A 175 -13.63 3.62 -7.45
C ASN A 175 -12.47 3.72 -6.46
N TRP A 176 -12.39 2.90 -5.40
CA TRP A 176 -11.22 2.91 -4.52
C TRP A 176 -10.00 2.27 -5.19
N CYS A 177 -8.83 2.88 -5.02
CA CYS A 177 -7.55 2.34 -5.47
C CYS A 177 -6.57 2.29 -4.29
N GLY A 178 -5.80 1.21 -4.21
CA GLY A 178 -4.81 1.00 -3.15
C GLY A 178 -4.51 -0.48 -2.97
N THR A 179 -4.01 -0.84 -1.79
CA THR A 179 -3.90 -2.25 -1.38
C THR A 179 -4.62 -2.54 -0.08
N VAL A 180 -5.14 -3.75 0.02
CA VAL A 180 -5.74 -4.30 1.24
C VAL A 180 -4.87 -5.48 1.65
N ASP A 181 -4.16 -5.30 2.77
CA ASP A 181 -3.30 -6.33 3.31
C ASP A 181 -4.09 -7.08 4.39
N VAL A 182 -4.22 -8.39 4.23
CA VAL A 182 -5.00 -9.27 5.10
C VAL A 182 -4.17 -10.44 5.60
N GLY A 183 -4.56 -10.99 6.75
CA GLY A 183 -3.98 -12.21 7.31
C GLY A 183 -5.08 -13.05 7.94
N PHE A 184 -4.67 -14.06 8.70
CA PHE A 184 -5.58 -14.97 9.38
C PHE A 184 -5.30 -14.98 10.88
N LEU A 185 -6.36 -15.02 11.69
CA LEU A 185 -6.22 -15.41 13.09
C LEU A 185 -6.01 -16.94 13.17
N LYS A 186 -5.51 -17.43 14.31
CA LYS A 186 -5.42 -18.89 14.56
C LYS A 186 -6.78 -19.62 14.52
N SER A 187 -7.88 -18.88 14.66
CA SER A 187 -9.25 -19.39 14.47
C SER A 187 -9.59 -19.64 13.00
N GLY A 188 -8.79 -19.15 12.06
CA GLY A 188 -9.05 -19.15 10.62
C GLY A 188 -9.86 -17.94 10.12
N GLU A 189 -10.21 -17.00 11.00
CA GLU A 189 -10.91 -15.76 10.61
C GLU A 189 -9.97 -14.81 9.85
N LEU A 190 -10.49 -14.22 8.77
CA LEU A 190 -9.77 -13.24 7.97
C LEU A 190 -9.71 -11.90 8.70
N VAL A 191 -8.53 -11.28 8.75
CA VAL A 191 -8.31 -10.03 9.47
C VAL A 191 -7.54 -9.03 8.61
N LEU A 192 -7.84 -7.75 8.75
CA LEU A 192 -7.10 -6.65 8.14
C LEU A 192 -5.78 -6.44 8.89
N ILE A 193 -4.70 -6.33 8.13
CA ILE A 193 -3.39 -5.88 8.59
C ILE A 193 -3.29 -4.37 8.45
N GLU A 194 -3.49 -3.87 7.24
CA GLU A 194 -3.54 -2.45 6.88
C GLU A 194 -4.06 -2.24 5.44
N CYS A 195 -4.50 -1.03 5.15
CA CYS A 195 -4.60 -0.52 3.79
C CYS A 195 -3.43 0.39 3.46
N ASN A 196 -3.02 0.41 2.20
CA ASN A 196 -2.00 1.34 1.70
C ASN A 196 -2.53 2.15 0.52
N ASN A 197 -2.16 3.43 0.47
CA ASN A 197 -2.37 4.26 -0.71
C ASN A 197 -1.66 3.63 -1.92
N PRO A 198 -2.13 3.91 -3.16
CA PRO A 198 -1.34 3.67 -4.35
C PRO A 198 0.05 4.29 -4.19
N TYR A 199 1.08 3.81 -4.89
CA TYR A 199 2.51 4.24 -4.76
C TYR A 199 3.20 3.99 -3.40
N ALA A 200 2.46 3.80 -2.29
CA ALA A 200 3.06 3.65 -0.96
C ALA A 200 3.57 2.22 -0.68
N CYS A 201 3.30 1.26 -1.56
CA CYS A 201 3.71 -0.15 -1.43
C CYS A 201 4.29 -0.69 -2.73
N GLY A 202 5.23 -1.64 -2.60
CA GLY A 202 5.89 -2.30 -3.73
C GLY A 202 5.02 -3.39 -4.37
N TRP A 203 5.58 -4.07 -5.37
CA TRP A 203 4.94 -5.17 -6.12
C TRP A 203 5.33 -6.54 -5.55
N TYR A 204 4.34 -7.42 -5.33
CA TYR A 204 4.57 -8.81 -4.89
C TYR A 204 4.39 -9.84 -6.02
N GLY A 205 4.00 -9.41 -7.23
CA GLY A 205 3.98 -10.29 -8.38
C GLY A 205 5.35 -10.43 -9.04
N LYS A 206 5.39 -11.23 -10.11
CA LYS A 206 6.60 -11.40 -10.92
C LYS A 206 6.76 -10.25 -11.91
N ILE A 207 7.96 -10.08 -12.46
CA ILE A 207 8.25 -9.00 -13.42
C ILE A 207 7.46 -9.18 -14.72
N GLU A 208 7.14 -10.41 -15.10
CA GLU A 208 6.33 -10.73 -16.29
C GLU A 208 4.88 -10.25 -16.14
N GLN A 209 4.43 -9.97 -14.92
CA GLN A 209 3.11 -9.43 -14.60
C GLN A 209 3.11 -7.89 -14.53
N TYR A 210 4.14 -7.24 -15.09
CA TYR A 210 4.35 -5.79 -15.06
C TYR A 210 3.13 -4.97 -15.46
N GLU A 211 2.34 -5.45 -16.42
CA GLU A 211 1.17 -4.71 -16.91
C GLU A 211 0.14 -4.45 -15.81
N ILE A 212 -0.08 -5.44 -14.94
CA ILE A 212 -1.02 -5.32 -13.82
C ILE A 212 -0.53 -4.23 -12.88
N TYR A 213 0.75 -4.27 -12.53
CA TYR A 213 1.35 -3.29 -11.63
C TYR A 213 1.35 -1.87 -12.21
N ILE A 214 1.72 -1.71 -13.48
CA ILE A 214 1.73 -0.40 -14.14
C ILE A 214 0.31 0.17 -14.27
N ASN A 215 -0.68 -0.64 -14.64
CA ASN A 215 -2.07 -0.20 -14.68
C ASN A 215 -2.58 0.22 -13.30
N TRP A 216 -2.24 -0.56 -12.27
CA TRP A 216 -2.57 -0.22 -10.89
C TRP A 216 -1.94 1.11 -10.45
N LEU A 217 -0.68 1.38 -10.81
CA LEU A 217 -0.01 2.65 -10.54
C LEU A 217 -0.69 3.83 -11.27
N ILE A 218 -1.05 3.66 -12.54
CA ILE A 218 -1.76 4.68 -13.35
C ILE A 218 -3.13 5.00 -12.74
N SER A 219 -3.93 3.97 -12.48
CA SER A 219 -5.27 4.13 -11.89
C SER A 219 -5.21 4.66 -10.47
N GLY A 220 -4.19 4.28 -9.71
CA GLY A 220 -3.89 4.81 -8.39
C GLY A 220 -3.56 6.30 -8.41
N TYR A 221 -2.66 6.75 -9.29
CA TYR A 221 -2.34 8.16 -9.43
C TYR A 221 -3.56 8.98 -9.85
N LYS A 222 -4.35 8.49 -10.81
CA LYS A 222 -5.62 9.14 -11.22
C LYS A 222 -6.61 9.23 -10.06
N TYR A 223 -6.78 8.16 -9.30
CA TYR A 223 -7.62 8.13 -8.11
C TYR A 223 -7.22 9.22 -7.11
N LEU A 224 -5.92 9.36 -6.85
CA LEU A 224 -5.38 10.39 -5.97
C LEU A 224 -5.53 11.79 -6.57
N THR A 225 -5.38 12.00 -7.87
CA THR A 225 -5.58 13.33 -8.47
C THR A 225 -7.03 13.80 -8.35
N ILE A 226 -7.99 12.88 -8.52
CA ILE A 226 -9.43 13.16 -8.42
C ILE A 226 -9.87 13.32 -6.97
N ASN A 227 -9.45 12.41 -6.11
CA ASN A 227 -9.83 12.37 -4.70
C ASN A 227 -8.73 13.05 -3.89
N LYS A 228 -9.03 14.26 -3.38
CA LYS A 228 -8.14 14.99 -2.45
C LYS A 228 -8.19 14.39 -1.03
N VAL A 229 -8.07 13.06 -0.95
CA VAL A 229 -7.78 12.31 0.28
C VAL A 229 -6.36 12.59 0.76
#